data_AF-A0AAV7G1L0-F1
#
_entry.id   AF-A0AAV7G1L0-F1
#
_cell.length_a   1.000
_cell.length_b   1.000
_cell.length_c   1.000
_cell.angle_alpha   90.00
_cell.angle_beta   90.00
_cell.angle_gamma   90.00
#
_symmetry.space_group_name_H-M   'P 1'
#
loop_
_entity.id
_entity.type
_entity.pdbx_description
1 polymer ?
#
loop_
_entity_poly.entity_id
_entity_poly.type
_entity_poly.pdbx_seq_one_letter_code
_entity_poly.pdbx_strand_id
1 'polypeptide(L)'
;MVMKAPKNSDRVRSPPLGFVTVYEFSLREGLRFPPSTELIDVLTICGVSLAQLSYKAMSIIMGLFIFFRDHGVVLSSECLSQMGHLTSDT
;
A
#
# COMPACT_ATOMS: atom_id res chain seq x y z
N MET A 1 -13.27 7.90 19.72
CA MET A 1 -12.83 6.55 19.28
C MET A 1 -11.78 6.09 20.29
N VAL A 2 -12.00 4.98 21.02
CA VAL A 2 -11.02 4.50 22.01
C VAL A 2 -10.01 3.61 21.28
N MET A 3 -8.78 4.10 21.12
CA MET A 3 -7.69 3.32 20.56
C MET A 3 -7.27 2.24 21.56
N LYS A 4 -7.50 0.97 21.20
CA LYS A 4 -7.09 -0.17 22.01
C LYS A 4 -5.61 -0.45 21.73
N ALA A 5 -4.78 -0.45 22.78
CA ALA A 5 -3.37 -0.80 22.65
C ALA A 5 -3.23 -2.22 22.05
N PRO A 6 -2.33 -2.43 21.07
CA PRO A 6 -2.04 -3.75 20.53
C PRO A 6 -1.61 -4.74 21.62
N LYS A 7 -2.04 -5.99 21.50
CA LYS A 7 -1.64 -7.10 22.38
C LYS A 7 -0.58 -7.96 21.69
N ASN A 8 0.19 -8.71 22.48
CA ASN A 8 1.18 -9.66 21.95
C ASN A 8 0.58 -10.76 21.05
N SER A 9 -0.73 -11.03 21.18
CA SER A 9 -1.47 -11.96 20.33
C SER A 9 -1.86 -11.40 18.96
N ASP A 10 -1.77 -10.08 18.78
CA ASP A 10 -2.23 -9.42 17.57
C ASP A 10 -1.25 -9.70 16.43
N ARG A 11 -1.79 -10.09 15.28
CA ARG A 11 -0.98 -10.46 14.13
C ARG A 11 -0.69 -9.23 13.29
N VAL A 12 0.55 -9.15 12.78
CA VAL A 12 1.00 -8.12 11.83
C VAL A 12 0.06 -7.96 10.63
N ARG A 13 -0.61 -9.04 10.19
CA ARG A 13 -1.55 -9.05 9.06
C ARG A 13 -2.99 -8.64 9.44
N SER A 14 -3.27 -8.40 10.72
CA SER A 14 -4.61 -8.05 11.23
C SER A 14 -4.46 -7.06 12.39
N PRO A 15 -4.10 -5.79 12.08
CA PRO A 15 -3.98 -4.77 13.11
C PRO A 15 -5.35 -4.45 13.74
N PRO A 16 -5.39 -3.92 14.98
CA PRO A 16 -6.62 -3.40 15.56
C PRO A 16 -7.25 -2.31 14.69
N LEU A 17 -8.57 -2.12 14.81
CA LEU A 17 -9.30 -1.12 14.03
C LEU A 17 -8.70 0.28 14.24
N GLY A 18 -8.39 0.98 13.14
CA GLY A 18 -7.77 2.31 13.15
C GLY A 18 -6.24 2.30 13.26
N PHE A 19 -5.62 1.13 13.24
CA PHE A 19 -4.17 0.97 13.20
C PHE A 19 -3.71 0.35 11.88
N VAL A 20 -2.47 0.66 11.50
CA VAL A 20 -1.76 0.01 10.41
C VAL A 20 -0.45 -0.55 10.95
N THR A 21 -0.04 -1.70 10.43
CA THR A 21 1.29 -2.27 10.74
C THR A 21 2.21 -2.04 9.56
N VAL A 22 3.44 -1.61 9.85
CA VAL A 22 4.52 -1.41 8.89
C VAL A 22 5.83 -1.91 9.49
N TYR A 23 6.81 -2.22 8.65
CA TYR A 23 8.16 -2.47 9.12
C TYR A 23 8.84 -1.16 9.55
N GLU A 24 9.54 -1.18 10.69
CA GLU A 24 10.31 -0.03 11.17
C GLU A 24 11.33 0.43 10.11
N PHE A 25 11.95 -0.51 9.41
CA PHE A 25 12.88 -0.23 8.34
C PHE A 25 12.24 0.62 7.23
N SER A 26 10.98 0.38 6.88
CA SER A 26 10.27 1.20 5.87
C SER A 26 10.17 2.66 6.31
N LEU A 27 10.07 2.95 7.62
CA LEU A 27 10.05 4.32 8.14
C LEU A 27 11.41 4.99 8.08
N ARG A 28 12.46 4.25 8.45
CA ARG A 28 13.84 4.75 8.37
C ARG A 28 14.23 5.11 6.94
N GLU A 29 13.72 4.36 5.98
CA GLU A 29 13.94 4.59 4.56
C GLU A 29 12.95 5.59 3.93
N GLY A 30 12.15 6.28 4.74
CA GLY A 30 11.39 7.45 4.28
C GLY A 30 9.94 7.20 3.88
N LEU A 31 9.33 6.06 4.22
CA LEU A 31 7.87 5.92 4.17
C LEU A 31 7.23 6.99 5.06
N ARG A 32 6.40 7.85 4.45
CA ARG A 32 5.73 8.95 5.14
C ARG A 32 4.30 8.60 5.51
N PHE A 33 3.82 9.18 6.61
CA PHE A 33 2.45 9.03 7.08
C PHE A 33 1.68 10.35 7.01
N PRO A 34 0.36 10.30 6.77
CA PRO A 34 -0.40 9.12 6.36
C PRO A 34 0.03 8.63 4.95
N PRO A 35 -0.15 7.34 4.61
CA PRO A 35 0.08 6.88 3.24
C PRO A 35 -0.92 7.59 2.32
N SER A 36 -0.58 7.72 1.03
CA SER A 36 -1.52 8.34 0.09
C SER A 36 -2.79 7.48 -0.05
N THR A 37 -3.93 8.13 -0.30
CA THR A 37 -5.22 7.44 -0.45
C THR A 37 -5.18 6.46 -1.61
N GLU A 38 -4.50 6.80 -2.70
CA GLU A 38 -4.36 5.95 -3.87
C GLU A 38 -3.57 4.67 -3.56
N LEU A 39 -2.51 4.77 -2.74
CA LEU A 39 -1.77 3.60 -2.27
C LEU A 39 -2.68 2.69 -1.43
N ILE A 40 -3.45 3.27 -0.50
CA ILE A 40 -4.37 2.50 0.34
C ILE A 40 -5.42 1.78 -0.50
N ASP A 41 -6.00 2.46 -1.48
CA ASP A 41 -7.03 1.89 -2.36
C ASP A 41 -6.49 0.73 -3.19
N VAL A 42 -5.33 0.91 -3.82
CA VAL A 42 -4.67 -0.15 -4.60
C VAL A 42 -4.36 -1.36 -3.73
N LEU A 43 -3.79 -1.15 -2.54
CA LEU A 43 -3.47 -2.24 -1.63
C LEU A 43 -4.71 -2.98 -1.14
N THR A 44 -5.78 -2.24 -0.82
CA THR A 44 -7.05 -2.81 -0.40
C THR A 44 -7.65 -3.70 -1.48
N ILE A 45 -7.63 -3.25 -2.74
CA ILE A 45 -8.19 -3.99 -3.88
C ILE A 45 -7.36 -5.23 -4.20
N CYS A 46 -6.05 -5.15 -4.07
CA CYS A 46 -5.17 -6.31 -4.19
C CYS A 46 -5.26 -7.28 -2.99
N GLY A 47 -6.02 -6.94 -1.94
CA GLY A 47 -6.08 -7.73 -0.70
C GLY A 47 -4.74 -7.78 0.05
N VAL A 48 -3.88 -6.78 -0.16
CA VAL A 48 -2.54 -6.69 0.43
C VAL A 48 -2.56 -5.66 1.54
N SER A 49 -2.15 -6.06 2.75
CA SER A 49 -1.89 -5.10 3.83
C SER A 49 -0.54 -4.41 3.63
N LEU A 50 -0.43 -3.15 4.06
CA LEU A 50 0.85 -2.42 4.14
C LEU A 50 1.95 -3.24 4.84
N ALA A 51 1.57 -4.05 5.82
CA ALA A 51 2.46 -4.89 6.62
C ALA A 51 3.07 -6.06 5.84
N GLN A 52 2.50 -6.45 4.70
CA GLN A 52 3.03 -7.50 3.83
C GLN A 52 4.10 -6.98 2.86
N LEU A 53 4.23 -5.66 2.71
CA LEU A 53 5.17 -5.08 1.79
C LEU A 53 6.53 -4.90 2.45
N SER A 54 7.55 -5.46 1.82
CA SER A 54 8.93 -5.09 2.12
C SER A 54 9.16 -3.64 1.71
N TYR A 55 10.18 -3.00 2.29
CA TYR A 55 10.62 -1.68 1.85
C TYR A 55 10.89 -1.65 0.33
N LYS A 56 11.56 -2.67 -0.21
CA LYS A 56 11.85 -2.74 -1.65
C LYS A 56 10.58 -2.74 -2.49
N ALA A 57 9.55 -3.50 -2.08
CA ALA A 57 8.26 -3.52 -2.76
C ALA A 57 7.57 -2.15 -2.65
N MET A 58 7.61 -1.52 -1.48
CA MET A 58 7.07 -0.17 -1.29
C MET A 58 7.74 0.86 -2.18
N SER A 59 9.07 0.88 -2.25
CA SER A 59 9.81 1.85 -3.09
C SER A 59 9.47 1.70 -4.57
N ILE A 60 9.28 0.47 -5.05
CA ILE A 60 8.85 0.21 -6.43
C ILE A 60 7.43 0.76 -6.66
N ILE A 61 6.49 0.44 -5.77
CA ILE A 61 5.10 0.89 -5.87
C ILE A 61 5.04 2.43 -5.85
N MET A 62 5.73 3.07 -4.89
CA MET A 62 5.80 4.54 -4.82
C MET A 62 6.43 5.16 -6.07
N GLY A 63 7.47 4.51 -6.63
CA GLY A 63 8.07 4.93 -7.89
C GLY A 63 7.07 4.90 -9.04
N LEU A 64 6.23 3.85 -9.13
CA LEU A 64 5.14 3.78 -10.11
C LEU A 64 4.12 4.90 -9.89
N PHE A 65 3.68 5.15 -8.66
CA PHE A 65 2.77 6.25 -8.37
C PHE A 65 3.30 7.61 -8.85
N ILE A 66 4.58 7.90 -8.57
CA ILE A 66 5.22 9.14 -9.03
C ILE A 66 5.28 9.19 -10.56
N PHE A 67 5.72 8.10 -11.19
CA PHE A 67 5.83 8.01 -12.65
C PHE A 67 4.50 8.25 -13.36
N PHE A 68 3.42 7.61 -12.91
CA PHE A 68 2.08 7.78 -13.49
C PHE A 68 1.58 9.22 -13.30
N ARG A 69 1.76 9.77 -12.08
CA ARG A 69 1.37 11.15 -11.78
C ARG A 69 2.08 12.16 -12.67
N ASP A 70 3.38 11.96 -12.92
CA ASP A 70 4.18 12.84 -13.78
C ASP A 70 3.70 12.81 -15.26
N HIS A 71 3.01 11.75 -15.66
CA HIS A 71 2.35 11.62 -16.98
C HIS A 71 0.86 12.02 -16.95
N GLY A 72 0.38 12.60 -15.85
CA GLY A 72 -1.02 13.02 -15.71
C GLY A 72 -2.01 11.87 -15.52
N VAL A 73 -1.53 10.66 -15.22
CA VAL A 73 -2.36 9.49 -14.98
C VAL A 73 -2.42 9.20 -13.48
N VAL A 74 -3.62 8.96 -12.95
CA VAL A 74 -3.78 8.47 -11.57
C VAL A 74 -3.70 6.96 -11.59
N LEU A 75 -2.75 6.41 -10.85
CA LEU A 75 -2.63 4.96 -10.67
C LEU A 75 -3.77 4.46 -9.76
N SER A 76 -4.92 4.24 -10.38
CA SER A 76 -6.13 3.72 -9.74
C SER A 76 -6.26 2.21 -9.97
N SER A 77 -7.22 1.59 -9.29
CA SER A 77 -7.59 0.20 -9.55
C SER A 77 -8.10 -0.05 -10.96
N GLU A 78 -8.82 0.90 -11.54
CA GLU A 78 -9.27 0.84 -12.93
C GLU A 78 -8.07 0.84 -13.89
N CYS A 79 -7.08 1.72 -13.63
CA CYS A 79 -5.83 1.75 -14.39
C CYS A 79 -5.07 0.41 -14.30
N LEU A 80 -4.98 -0.18 -13.10
CA LEU A 80 -4.37 -1.49 -12.89
C LEU A 80 -5.14 -2.62 -13.61
N SER A 81 -6.47 -2.59 -13.56
CA SER A 81 -7.32 -3.57 -14.24
C SER A 81 -7.14 -3.49 -15.75
N GLN A 82 -7.12 -2.28 -16.32
CA GLN A 82 -6.87 -2.07 -17.75
C GLN A 82 -5.50 -2.60 -18.18
N MET A 83 -4.44 -2.39 -17.37
CA MET A 83 -3.13 -3.00 -17.64
C MET A 83 -3.16 -4.53 -17.56
N GLY A 84 -3.86 -5.11 -16.57
CA GLY A 84 -3.98 -6.56 -16.44
C GLY A 84 -4.70 -7.21 -17.63
N HIS A 85 -5.72 -6.53 -18.18
CA HIS A 85 -6.39 -6.96 -19.40
C HIS A 85 -5.47 -6.87 -20.62
N LEU A 86 -4.69 -5.79 -20.76
CA LEU A 86 -3.70 -5.65 -21.84
C LEU A 86 -2.64 -6.77 -21.84
N THR A 87 -2.32 -7.33 -20.67
CA THR A 87 -1.36 -8.45 -20.55
C THR A 87 -1.98 -9.83 -20.68
N SER A 88 -3.31 -9.95 -20.68
CA SER A 88 -4.03 -11.24 -20.75
C SER A 88 -4.43 -11.63 -22.18
N ASP A 89 -4.36 -10.70 -23.13
CA ASP A 89 -4.72 -10.91 -24.54
C ASP A 89 -3.55 -11.39 -25.42
N THR A 90 -2.55 -12.08 -24.84
CA THR A 90 -1.46 -12.76 -25.59
C THR A 90 -1.35 -14.22 -25.15
#